data_AF-A0A1H4A9V8-F1
#
_entry.id   AF-A0A1H4A9V8-F1
#
_cell.length_a   1.000
_cell.length_b   1.000
_cell.length_c   1.000
_cell.angle_alpha   90.00
_cell.angle_beta   90.00
_cell.angle_gamma   90.00
#
_symmetry.space_group_name_H-M   'P 1'
#
loop_
_entity.id
_entity.type
_entity.pdbx_description
1 polymer ?
#
loop_
_entity_poly.entity_id
_entity_poly.type
_entity_poly.pdbx_seq_one_letter_code
_entity_poly.pdbx_strand_id
1 'polypeptide(L)'
;MPKRRVVRRKGVGTTRTYHGPRGHRKPGFFVRILQHMPGWAYWVGGGAVVAVYVYFFYYFFVGPFGFRWRALYGDVSYPEGYEIHGIDISHHQGRINWDELKDNGTINHCPIRFVMIKATEGATRTDENFRDNFYQARENGFTRGAYHFYSVHTPAEQQAYHFISTVKLENGDLPPVLDVEHKPKNQTDEQFKNSVLQWLDIVEKHYQVKPIIYTYFKFKTRYLNDPVFDEYPYWIAHYYVDSLEYQGPWKFWQHTDVGRLPGIKGTVDFNIYNGSYYDLRQMTLGSQETIGEKAYRE
;
A
#
# COMPACT_ATOMS: atom_id res chain seq x y z
N MET A 1 -101.27 -10.08 31.49
CA MET A 1 -100.81 -9.55 32.80
C MET A 1 -99.42 -10.12 33.08
N PRO A 2 -98.44 -9.42 33.69
CA PRO A 2 -98.56 -8.20 34.50
C PRO A 2 -97.60 -7.02 34.17
N LYS A 3 -98.12 -5.83 34.48
CA LYS A 3 -97.51 -4.64 35.13
C LYS A 3 -96.31 -3.91 34.50
N ARG A 4 -96.68 -2.82 33.79
CA ARG A 4 -95.99 -1.51 33.77
C ARG A 4 -95.46 -1.14 35.16
N ARG A 5 -94.22 -0.66 35.21
CA ARG A 5 -93.69 0.08 36.37
C ARG A 5 -93.41 1.52 35.95
N VAL A 6 -94.18 2.42 36.56
CA VAL A 6 -94.05 3.88 36.45
C VAL A 6 -93.00 4.37 37.45
N VAL A 7 -92.31 5.41 37.00
CA VAL A 7 -91.20 6.19 37.56
C VAL A 7 -91.45 6.73 38.98
N ARG A 8 -90.37 6.88 39.77
CA ARG A 8 -90.32 7.83 40.90
C ARG A 8 -89.10 8.74 40.78
N ARG A 9 -89.36 10.05 40.71
CA ARG A 9 -88.38 11.16 40.69
C ARG A 9 -87.62 11.28 42.03
N LYS A 10 -86.32 11.55 41.94
CA LYS A 10 -85.50 12.40 42.83
C LYS A 10 -84.44 12.99 41.88
N GLY A 11 -84.16 14.27 41.78
CA GLY A 11 -84.14 15.38 42.72
C GLY A 11 -83.00 16.24 42.17
N VAL A 12 -83.31 17.48 41.78
CA VAL A 12 -82.36 18.39 41.13
C VAL A 12 -81.27 18.77 42.12
N GLY A 13 -80.03 18.45 41.78
CA GLY A 13 -78.82 18.96 42.45
C GLY A 13 -77.85 19.43 41.38
N THR A 14 -77.86 20.73 41.10
CA THR A 14 -76.89 21.37 40.20
C THR A 14 -75.57 21.56 40.94
N THR A 15 -74.60 20.65 40.74
CA THR A 15 -73.20 20.90 41.07
C THR A 15 -72.55 21.61 39.87
N ARG A 16 -72.45 22.95 39.93
CA ARG A 16 -71.58 23.71 39.02
C ARG A 16 -70.13 23.45 39.43
N THR A 17 -69.42 22.60 38.69
CA THR A 17 -67.95 22.51 38.75
C THR A 17 -67.35 23.67 37.95
N TYR A 18 -66.82 24.66 38.67
CA TYR A 18 -66.09 25.79 38.08
C TYR A 18 -64.78 25.28 37.46
N HIS A 19 -64.71 25.20 36.12
CA HIS A 19 -63.45 25.00 35.41
C HIS A 19 -62.73 26.34 35.31
N GLY A 20 -61.73 26.56 36.15
CA GLY A 20 -60.82 27.70 36.01
C GLY A 20 -60.12 27.70 34.63
N PRO A 21 -59.71 28.87 34.12
CA PRO A 21 -59.14 28.97 32.78
C PRO A 21 -57.85 28.15 32.71
N ARG A 22 -57.78 27.25 31.71
CA ARG A 22 -56.54 26.55 31.36
C ARG A 22 -55.51 27.60 30.93
N GLY A 23 -54.55 27.89 31.81
CA GLY A 23 -53.41 28.73 31.47
C GLY A 23 -52.67 28.13 30.29
N HIS A 24 -52.66 28.83 29.15
CA HIS A 24 -51.77 28.50 28.05
C HIS A 24 -50.33 28.59 28.54
N ARG A 25 -49.66 27.43 28.66
CA ARG A 25 -48.22 27.40 28.92
C ARG A 25 -47.53 28.14 27.78
N LYS A 26 -46.85 29.24 28.10
CA LYS A 26 -46.05 29.99 27.13
C LYS A 26 -45.01 29.03 26.54
N PRO A 27 -44.80 29.01 25.22
CA PRO A 27 -43.77 28.17 24.61
C PRO A 27 -42.42 28.47 25.26
N GLY A 28 -41.61 27.44 25.49
CA GLY A 28 -40.26 27.61 26.02
C GLY A 28 -39.43 28.55 25.15
N PHE A 29 -38.42 29.18 25.74
CA PHE A 29 -37.59 30.23 25.11
C PHE A 29 -37.16 29.90 23.66
N PHE A 30 -36.72 28.66 23.42
CA PHE A 30 -36.32 28.17 22.09
C PHE A 30 -37.46 28.17 21.06
N VAL A 31 -38.69 27.83 21.48
CA VAL A 31 -39.86 27.79 20.58
C VAL A 31 -40.27 29.21 20.16
N ARG A 32 -40.09 30.20 21.04
CA ARG A 32 -40.36 31.61 20.71
C ARG A 32 -39.36 32.19 19.72
N ILE A 33 -38.08 31.81 19.85
CA ILE A 33 -37.02 32.20 18.90
C ILE A 33 -37.30 31.61 17.52
N LEU A 34 -37.62 30.31 17.44
CA LEU A 34 -38.02 29.67 16.20
C LEU A 34 -39.21 30.37 15.54
N GLN A 35 -40.24 30.76 16.30
CA GLN A 35 -41.42 31.45 15.76
C GLN A 35 -41.15 32.84 15.16
N HIS A 36 -40.03 33.50 15.49
CA HIS A 36 -39.66 34.83 14.97
C HIS A 36 -38.56 34.78 13.91
N MET A 37 -38.08 33.60 13.55
CA MET A 37 -37.09 33.48 12.50
C MET A 37 -37.75 33.61 11.12
N PRO A 38 -37.26 34.51 10.25
CA PRO A 38 -37.76 34.62 8.89
C PRO A 38 -37.51 33.31 8.14
N GLY A 39 -38.42 32.95 7.21
CA GLY A 39 -38.40 31.63 6.53
C GLY A 39 -37.06 31.25 5.90
N TRP A 40 -36.26 32.23 5.46
CA TRP A 40 -34.91 32.01 4.91
C TRP A 40 -33.92 31.46 5.94
N ALA A 41 -34.08 31.75 7.23
CA ALA A 41 -33.18 31.27 8.29
C ALA A 41 -33.31 29.76 8.52
N TYR A 42 -34.48 29.17 8.26
CA TYR A 42 -34.68 27.72 8.27
C TYR A 42 -33.96 27.03 7.12
N TRP A 43 -33.95 27.64 5.94
CA TRP A 43 -33.22 27.13 4.78
C TRP A 43 -31.71 27.24 4.98
N VAL A 44 -31.22 28.34 5.55
CA VAL A 44 -29.80 28.51 5.89
C VAL A 44 -29.37 27.54 7.00
N GLY A 45 -30.16 27.41 8.06
CA GLY A 45 -29.88 26.48 9.15
C GLY A 45 -29.93 25.01 8.70
N GLY A 46 -30.94 24.63 7.92
CA GLY A 46 -31.04 23.30 7.32
C GLY A 46 -29.89 23.01 6.36
N GLY A 47 -29.53 23.98 5.51
CA GLY A 47 -28.37 23.88 4.62
C GLY A 47 -27.05 23.71 5.38
N ALA A 48 -26.86 24.43 6.49
CA ALA A 48 -25.69 24.29 7.34
C ALA A 48 -25.62 22.90 8.00
N VAL A 49 -26.74 22.37 8.49
CA VAL A 49 -26.80 21.01 9.05
C VAL A 49 -26.47 19.96 7.99
N VAL A 50 -27.00 20.11 6.78
CA VAL A 50 -26.68 19.23 5.66
C VAL A 50 -25.21 19.34 5.27
N ALA A 51 -24.64 20.54 5.22
CA ALA A 51 -23.22 20.74 4.91
C ALA A 51 -22.31 20.11 5.97
N VAL A 52 -22.63 20.27 7.26
CA VAL A 52 -21.90 19.63 8.36
C VAL A 52 -22.05 18.11 8.29
N TYR A 53 -23.25 17.59 7.99
CA TYR A 53 -23.48 16.17 7.80
C TYR A 53 -22.67 15.62 6.62
N VAL A 54 -22.67 16.31 5.47
CA VAL A 54 -21.90 15.92 4.28
C VAL A 54 -20.41 15.96 4.58
N TYR A 55 -19.92 17.00 5.26
CA TYR A 55 -18.52 17.09 5.70
C TYR A 55 -18.15 15.93 6.63
N PHE A 56 -18.96 15.65 7.65
CA PHE A 56 -18.75 14.54 8.57
C PHE A 56 -18.79 13.20 7.84
N PHE A 57 -19.80 12.97 7.00
CA PHE A 57 -19.94 11.76 6.21
C PHE A 57 -18.74 11.56 5.28
N TYR A 58 -18.32 12.62 4.59
CA TYR A 58 -17.12 12.59 3.77
C TYR A 58 -15.89 12.24 4.60
N TYR A 59 -15.65 12.93 5.72
CA TYR A 59 -14.46 12.74 6.55
C TYR A 59 -14.36 11.34 7.16
N PHE A 60 -15.48 10.74 7.58
CA PHE A 60 -15.47 9.43 8.26
C PHE A 60 -15.71 8.24 7.32
N PHE A 61 -16.43 8.42 6.22
CA PHE A 61 -16.86 7.31 5.35
C PHE A 61 -16.33 7.41 3.91
N VAL A 62 -15.92 8.58 3.43
CA VAL A 62 -15.38 8.72 2.07
C VAL A 62 -13.86 8.88 2.10
N GLY A 63 -13.31 9.80 2.89
CA GLY A 63 -11.88 10.09 3.01
C GLY A 63 -11.03 8.85 3.30
N PRO A 64 -11.32 8.06 4.36
CA PRO A 64 -10.54 6.87 4.71
C PRO A 64 -10.60 5.76 3.65
N PHE A 65 -11.65 5.73 2.84
CA PHE A 65 -11.82 4.76 1.75
C PHE A 65 -11.47 5.33 0.36
N GLY A 66 -11.10 6.61 0.28
CA GLY A 66 -10.69 7.30 -0.94
C GLY A 66 -9.43 6.69 -1.55
N PHE A 67 -8.58 6.03 -0.76
CA PHE A 67 -7.46 5.23 -1.23
C PHE A 67 -7.89 4.19 -2.29
N ARG A 68 -9.03 3.51 -2.08
CA ARG A 68 -9.57 2.54 -3.04
C ARG A 68 -10.02 3.19 -4.34
N TRP A 69 -10.41 4.47 -4.29
CA TRP A 69 -10.71 5.26 -5.48
C TRP A 69 -9.45 5.77 -6.18
N ARG A 70 -8.40 6.14 -5.43
CA ARG A 70 -7.09 6.47 -6.01
C ARG A 70 -6.47 5.27 -6.75
N ALA A 71 -6.61 4.07 -6.19
CA ALA A 71 -6.19 2.83 -6.84
C ALA A 71 -6.91 2.55 -8.18
N LEU A 72 -8.13 3.08 -8.37
CA LEU A 72 -8.93 2.84 -9.57
C LEU A 72 -8.93 4.02 -10.56
N TYR A 73 -8.77 5.26 -10.08
CA TYR A 73 -8.99 6.49 -10.86
C TYR A 73 -8.06 7.66 -10.48
N GLY A 74 -7.12 7.47 -9.55
CA GLY A 74 -6.21 8.53 -9.12
C GLY A 74 -5.02 8.66 -10.06
N ASP A 75 -4.57 9.89 -10.28
CA ASP A 75 -3.26 10.13 -10.89
C ASP A 75 -2.16 9.57 -9.98
N VAL A 76 -1.10 9.04 -10.59
CA VAL A 76 0.07 8.52 -9.87
C VAL A 76 0.69 9.63 -9.04
N SER A 77 0.80 9.43 -7.73
CA SER A 77 1.58 10.33 -6.86
C SER A 77 3.07 10.00 -7.00
N TYR A 78 3.87 11.02 -7.30
CA TYR A 78 5.32 10.92 -7.41
C TYR A 78 5.95 11.60 -6.19
N PRO A 79 6.53 10.83 -5.26
CA PRO A 79 7.20 11.39 -4.09
C PRO A 79 8.35 12.31 -4.49
N GLU A 80 8.40 13.49 -3.88
CA GLU A 80 9.46 14.48 -4.13
C GLU A 80 10.75 14.12 -3.38
N GLY A 81 11.89 14.66 -3.84
CA GLY A 81 13.19 14.54 -3.17
C GLY A 81 13.99 13.28 -3.51
N TYR A 82 13.56 12.51 -4.52
CA TYR A 82 14.27 11.33 -5.01
C TYR A 82 14.57 11.46 -6.51
N GLU A 83 15.77 11.07 -6.93
CA GLU A 83 16.23 11.19 -8.32
C GLU A 83 16.41 9.81 -9.00
N ILE A 84 16.51 8.75 -8.20
CA ILE A 84 16.83 7.41 -8.68
C ILE A 84 15.56 6.57 -8.68
N HIS A 85 15.02 6.39 -9.87
CA HIS A 85 13.79 5.63 -10.09
C HIS A 85 14.05 4.31 -10.79
N GLY A 86 13.16 3.35 -10.54
CA GLY A 86 13.19 2.04 -11.16
C GLY A 86 11.80 1.45 -11.25
N ILE A 87 11.73 0.26 -11.79
CA ILE A 87 10.50 -0.53 -11.88
C ILE A 87 10.76 -1.94 -11.38
N ASP A 88 9.68 -2.66 -11.08
CA ASP A 88 9.74 -4.10 -10.95
C ASP A 88 8.71 -4.78 -11.84
N ILE A 89 9.11 -5.93 -12.39
CA ILE A 89 8.38 -6.61 -13.47
C ILE A 89 8.38 -8.12 -13.28
N SER A 90 7.39 -8.75 -13.90
CA SER A 90 7.24 -10.20 -14.03
C SER A 90 6.65 -10.55 -15.39
N HIS A 91 6.26 -11.80 -15.61
CA HIS A 91 5.46 -12.19 -16.77
C HIS A 91 4.16 -11.38 -16.94
N HIS A 92 3.62 -10.77 -15.88
CA HIS A 92 2.40 -9.96 -15.94
C HIS A 92 2.54 -8.71 -16.83
N GLN A 93 3.75 -8.15 -16.97
CA GLN A 93 4.02 -7.02 -17.87
C GLN A 93 4.14 -7.46 -19.34
N GLY A 94 4.08 -8.76 -19.61
CA GLY A 94 4.11 -9.32 -20.95
C GLY A 94 5.40 -8.99 -21.70
N ARG A 95 5.28 -8.73 -23.02
CA ARG A 95 6.41 -8.35 -23.86
C ARG A 95 6.67 -6.85 -23.75
N ILE A 96 7.88 -6.50 -23.33
CA ILE A 96 8.36 -5.12 -23.18
C ILE A 96 9.11 -4.69 -24.45
N ASN A 97 8.83 -3.47 -24.92
CA ASN A 97 9.66 -2.80 -25.91
C ASN A 97 10.80 -2.06 -25.19
N TRP A 98 11.96 -2.73 -25.10
CA TRP A 98 13.07 -2.26 -24.29
C TRP A 98 13.76 -1.00 -24.82
N ASP A 99 13.87 -0.85 -26.14
CA ASP A 99 14.44 0.36 -26.76
C ASP A 99 13.55 1.58 -26.46
N GLU A 100 12.23 1.42 -26.58
CA GLU A 100 11.27 2.48 -26.27
C GLU A 100 11.29 2.84 -24.78
N LEU A 101 11.39 1.83 -23.90
CA LEU A 101 11.52 2.03 -22.46
C LEU A 101 12.82 2.77 -22.10
N LYS A 102 13.93 2.43 -22.75
CA LYS A 102 15.23 3.06 -22.54
C LYS A 102 15.25 4.52 -22.97
N ASP A 103 14.71 4.80 -24.16
CA ASP A 103 14.80 6.13 -24.76
C ASP A 103 13.75 7.11 -24.22
N ASN A 104 12.57 6.60 -23.82
CA ASN A 104 11.43 7.44 -23.45
C ASN A 104 10.86 7.16 -22.06
N GLY A 105 11.34 6.11 -21.36
CA GLY A 105 10.85 5.74 -20.05
C GLY A 105 11.35 6.68 -18.95
N THR A 106 10.47 7.55 -18.47
CA THR A 106 10.75 8.45 -17.35
C THR A 106 9.68 8.38 -16.27
N ILE A 107 10.11 8.39 -15.02
CA ILE A 107 9.27 8.51 -13.82
C ILE A 107 9.59 9.88 -13.22
N ASN A 108 8.59 10.77 -13.13
CA ASN A 108 8.78 12.14 -12.65
C ASN A 108 9.94 12.89 -13.36
N HIS A 109 10.00 12.81 -14.69
CA HIS A 109 11.08 13.37 -15.53
C HIS A 109 12.48 12.78 -15.32
N CYS A 110 12.63 11.81 -14.41
CA CYS A 110 13.86 11.07 -14.22
C CYS A 110 13.84 9.78 -15.04
N PRO A 111 14.92 9.45 -15.76
CA PRO A 111 15.02 8.18 -16.49
C PRO A 111 15.09 6.99 -15.51
N ILE A 112 14.61 5.85 -15.98
CA ILE A 112 14.68 4.59 -15.23
C ILE A 112 16.15 4.16 -15.09
N ARG A 113 16.56 3.83 -13.86
CA ARG A 113 17.95 3.43 -13.53
C ARG A 113 18.09 1.96 -13.19
N PHE A 114 17.04 1.35 -12.65
CA PHE A 114 17.06 -0.05 -12.27
C PHE A 114 15.75 -0.78 -12.57
N VAL A 115 15.85 -2.11 -12.69
CA VAL A 115 14.71 -3.01 -12.92
C VAL A 115 14.86 -4.24 -12.01
N MET A 116 13.91 -4.46 -11.10
CA MET A 116 13.83 -5.72 -10.32
C MET A 116 12.92 -6.71 -11.06
N ILE A 117 13.37 -7.95 -11.26
CA ILE A 117 12.71 -8.89 -12.17
C ILE A 117 12.36 -10.17 -11.43
N LYS A 118 11.11 -10.61 -11.51
CA LYS A 118 10.68 -11.88 -10.91
C LYS A 118 11.44 -13.01 -11.54
N ALA A 119 12.11 -13.81 -10.73
CA ALA A 119 12.83 -15.00 -11.20
C ALA A 119 12.06 -16.27 -10.88
N THR A 120 11.73 -16.47 -9.60
CA THR A 120 11.15 -17.71 -9.12
C THR A 120 10.09 -17.47 -8.06
N GLU A 121 9.24 -18.48 -7.86
CA GLU A 121 8.20 -18.50 -6.84
C GLU A 121 8.12 -19.91 -6.24
N GLY A 122 8.20 -20.00 -4.91
CA GLY A 122 8.20 -21.29 -4.24
C GLY A 122 9.33 -22.21 -4.71
N ALA A 123 9.18 -23.51 -4.48
CA ALA A 123 10.26 -24.46 -4.74
C ALA A 123 10.45 -24.83 -6.22
N THR A 124 9.53 -24.44 -7.13
CA THR A 124 9.51 -25.01 -8.49
C THR A 124 9.09 -24.06 -9.61
N ARG A 125 8.42 -22.94 -9.32
CA ARG A 125 7.92 -22.06 -10.39
C ARG A 125 9.01 -21.08 -10.79
N THR A 126 9.28 -21.01 -12.08
CA THR A 126 10.15 -19.99 -12.68
C THR A 126 9.26 -19.06 -13.51
N ASP A 127 9.49 -17.76 -13.40
CA ASP A 127 8.76 -16.79 -14.22
C ASP A 127 9.13 -16.97 -15.70
N GLU A 128 8.12 -17.12 -16.55
CA GLU A 128 8.30 -17.46 -17.96
C GLU A 128 9.07 -16.40 -18.76
N ASN A 129 9.03 -15.14 -18.32
CA ASN A 129 9.71 -14.03 -18.99
C ASN A 129 11.04 -13.68 -18.30
N PHE A 130 11.40 -14.31 -17.18
CA PHE A 130 12.59 -13.96 -16.40
C PHE A 130 13.85 -13.87 -17.27
N ARG A 131 14.14 -14.92 -18.05
CA ARG A 131 15.40 -15.00 -18.80
C ARG A 131 15.52 -13.88 -19.84
N ASP A 132 14.45 -13.62 -20.59
CA ASP A 132 14.42 -12.56 -21.60
C ASP A 132 14.51 -11.19 -20.94
N ASN A 133 13.67 -10.94 -19.93
CA ASN A 133 13.65 -9.67 -19.21
C ASN A 133 15.00 -9.36 -18.56
N PHE A 134 15.60 -10.37 -17.90
CA PHE A 134 16.88 -10.20 -17.20
C PHE A 134 18.02 -9.93 -18.18
N TYR A 135 18.05 -10.61 -19.33
CA TYR A 135 19.01 -10.33 -20.40
C TYR A 135 18.82 -8.91 -20.97
N GLN A 136 17.60 -8.58 -21.40
CA GLN A 136 17.30 -7.33 -22.08
C GLN A 136 17.48 -6.09 -21.20
N ALA A 137 17.18 -6.20 -19.90
CA ALA A 137 17.43 -5.11 -18.96
C ALA A 137 18.91 -4.69 -18.96
N ARG A 138 19.83 -5.67 -19.00
CA ARG A 138 21.27 -5.39 -19.05
C ARG A 138 21.71 -4.82 -20.40
N GLU A 139 21.27 -5.41 -21.51
CA GLU A 139 21.63 -4.93 -22.84
C GLU A 139 21.18 -3.48 -23.08
N ASN A 140 20.10 -3.07 -22.41
CA ASN A 140 19.59 -1.70 -22.45
C ASN A 140 20.21 -0.75 -21.41
N GLY A 141 21.20 -1.23 -20.64
CA GLY A 141 21.97 -0.41 -19.71
C GLY A 141 21.31 -0.18 -18.35
N PHE A 142 20.24 -0.91 -18.02
CA PHE A 142 19.62 -0.83 -16.71
C PHE A 142 20.40 -1.64 -15.67
N THR A 143 20.44 -1.14 -14.44
CA THR A 143 20.90 -1.94 -13.30
C THR A 143 19.81 -2.95 -12.96
N ARG A 144 20.07 -4.25 -13.17
CA ARG A 144 19.04 -5.28 -12.97
C ARG A 144 19.19 -5.99 -11.62
N GLY A 145 18.06 -6.40 -11.05
CA GLY A 145 17.99 -7.28 -9.88
C GLY A 145 17.02 -8.43 -10.13
N ALA A 146 17.15 -9.52 -9.38
CA ALA A 146 16.28 -10.68 -9.48
C ALA A 146 15.62 -10.96 -8.13
N TYR A 147 14.31 -11.21 -8.13
CA TYR A 147 13.57 -11.50 -6.90
C TYR A 147 12.90 -12.86 -6.88
N HIS A 148 12.78 -13.41 -5.68
CA HIS A 148 12.09 -14.65 -5.36
C HIS A 148 10.80 -14.36 -4.59
N PHE A 149 9.64 -14.76 -5.12
CA PHE A 149 8.37 -14.68 -4.40
C PHE A 149 8.26 -15.84 -3.40
N TYR A 150 8.29 -15.52 -2.11
CA TYR A 150 8.28 -16.51 -1.04
C TYR A 150 6.92 -17.20 -0.91
N SER A 151 6.93 -18.52 -1.06
CA SER A 151 5.76 -19.35 -0.83
C SER A 151 5.70 -19.84 0.62
N VAL A 152 4.53 -19.68 1.24
CA VAL A 152 4.22 -20.21 2.57
C VAL A 152 3.92 -21.72 2.58
N HIS A 153 3.94 -22.36 1.40
CA HIS A 153 3.54 -23.76 1.23
C HIS A 153 4.71 -24.71 0.93
N THR A 154 5.91 -24.18 0.72
CA THR A 154 7.10 -24.98 0.38
C THR A 154 8.26 -24.69 1.34
N PRO A 155 9.16 -25.64 1.62
CA PRO A 155 10.30 -25.41 2.51
C PRO A 155 11.22 -24.28 2.02
N ALA A 156 11.65 -23.40 2.93
CA ALA A 156 12.53 -22.26 2.62
C ALA A 156 13.85 -22.67 1.95
N GLU A 157 14.44 -23.78 2.39
CA GLU A 157 15.66 -24.33 1.78
C GLU A 157 15.46 -24.69 0.29
N GLN A 158 14.37 -25.37 -0.06
CA GLN A 158 14.10 -25.74 -1.45
C GLN A 158 13.86 -24.51 -2.33
N GLN A 159 13.19 -23.50 -1.77
CA GLN A 159 12.98 -22.21 -2.41
C GLN A 159 14.31 -21.49 -2.71
N ALA A 160 15.23 -21.48 -1.75
CA ALA A 160 16.55 -20.87 -1.90
C ALA A 160 17.36 -21.58 -3.00
N TYR A 161 17.40 -22.91 -3.00
CA TYR A 161 18.11 -23.66 -4.05
C TYR A 161 17.46 -23.51 -5.42
N HIS A 162 16.13 -23.42 -5.50
CA HIS A 162 15.44 -23.14 -6.76
C HIS A 162 15.85 -21.77 -7.33
N PHE A 163 15.84 -20.73 -6.49
CA PHE A 163 16.34 -19.40 -6.87
C PHE A 163 17.81 -19.43 -7.33
N ILE A 164 18.70 -20.04 -6.54
CA ILE A 164 20.13 -20.16 -6.86
C ILE A 164 20.40 -20.91 -8.18
N SER A 165 19.61 -21.96 -8.44
CA SER A 165 19.74 -22.74 -9.67
C SER A 165 19.29 -21.95 -10.90
N THR A 166 18.30 -21.07 -10.74
CA THR A 166 17.70 -20.27 -11.82
C THR A 166 18.47 -18.97 -12.09
N VAL A 167 18.94 -18.29 -11.04
CA VAL A 167 19.49 -16.94 -11.12
C VAL A 167 21.01 -16.99 -11.11
N LYS A 168 21.62 -16.46 -12.16
CA LYS A 168 23.06 -16.20 -12.22
C LYS A 168 23.27 -14.69 -12.22
N LEU A 169 23.82 -14.19 -11.11
CA LEU A 169 24.16 -12.79 -10.95
C LEU A 169 25.61 -12.57 -11.39
N GLU A 170 25.85 -11.43 -12.03
CA GLU A 170 27.16 -10.99 -12.51
C GLU A 170 27.51 -9.62 -11.90
N ASN A 171 28.76 -9.19 -12.09
CA ASN A 171 29.19 -7.86 -11.66
C ASN A 171 28.30 -6.77 -12.27
N GLY A 172 27.82 -5.85 -11.42
CA GLY A 172 26.88 -4.80 -11.80
C GLY A 172 25.40 -5.15 -11.61
N ASP A 173 25.06 -6.40 -11.26
CA ASP A 173 23.70 -6.79 -10.87
C ASP A 173 23.45 -6.43 -9.39
N LEU A 174 22.19 -6.18 -9.01
CA LEU A 174 21.81 -5.94 -7.62
C LEU A 174 21.84 -7.23 -6.79
N PRO A 175 22.00 -7.13 -5.45
CA PRO A 175 21.85 -8.27 -4.56
C PRO A 175 20.52 -9.00 -4.76
N PRO A 176 20.47 -10.32 -4.51
CA PRO A 176 19.25 -11.09 -4.67
C PRO A 176 18.15 -10.57 -3.74
N VAL A 177 16.91 -10.56 -4.22
CA VAL A 177 15.78 -10.05 -3.44
C VAL A 177 14.90 -11.23 -2.97
N LEU A 178 14.56 -11.24 -1.68
CA LEU A 178 13.50 -12.08 -1.13
C LEU A 178 12.22 -11.26 -0.98
N ASP A 179 11.18 -11.62 -1.72
CA ASP A 179 9.85 -11.05 -1.61
C ASP A 179 9.02 -11.87 -0.59
N VAL A 180 8.69 -11.26 0.55
CA VAL A 180 7.91 -11.88 1.63
C VAL A 180 6.68 -11.05 1.99
N GLU A 181 5.51 -11.52 1.59
CA GLU A 181 4.24 -10.82 1.85
C GLU A 181 3.25 -11.62 2.70
N HIS A 182 3.53 -12.90 2.93
CA HIS A 182 2.60 -13.79 3.58
C HIS A 182 3.28 -14.64 4.65
N LYS A 183 2.51 -14.90 5.71
CA LYS A 183 2.89 -15.80 6.79
C LYS A 183 1.89 -16.98 6.85
N PRO A 184 2.36 -18.23 7.02
CA PRO A 184 1.47 -19.37 7.24
C PRO A 184 0.67 -19.21 8.55
N LYS A 185 -0.65 -19.44 8.50
CA LYS A 185 -1.55 -19.32 9.67
C LYS A 185 -1.24 -20.35 10.77
N ASN A 186 -0.69 -21.49 10.40
CA ASN A 186 -0.41 -22.63 11.27
C ASN A 186 0.99 -22.61 11.90
N GLN A 187 1.81 -21.59 11.62
CA GLN A 187 3.12 -21.42 12.23
C GLN A 187 3.10 -20.35 13.31
N THR A 188 4.01 -20.39 14.28
CA THR A 188 4.28 -19.25 15.17
C THR A 188 5.07 -18.16 14.43
N ASP A 189 5.15 -16.96 15.02
CA ASP A 189 5.99 -15.87 14.48
C ASP A 189 7.47 -16.29 14.47
N GLU A 190 7.92 -17.04 15.49
CA GLU A 190 9.29 -17.56 15.57
C GLU A 190 9.61 -18.62 14.50
N GLN A 191 8.71 -19.57 14.25
CA GLN A 191 8.88 -20.57 13.18
C GLN A 191 8.96 -19.92 11.80
N PHE A 192 8.12 -18.91 11.56
CA PHE A 192 8.14 -18.14 10.34
C PHE A 192 9.45 -17.36 10.20
N LYS A 193 9.87 -16.63 11.25
CA LYS A 193 11.14 -15.92 11.32
C LYS A 193 12.31 -16.84 10.94
N ASN A 194 12.40 -18.00 11.57
CA ASN A 194 13.47 -18.96 11.31
C ASN A 194 13.45 -19.49 9.87
N SER A 195 12.27 -19.66 9.27
CA SER A 195 12.13 -20.09 7.87
C SER A 195 12.61 -19.01 6.89
N VAL A 196 12.24 -17.74 7.13
CA VAL A 196 12.72 -16.60 6.33
C VAL A 196 14.24 -16.45 6.46
N LEU A 197 14.77 -16.50 7.68
CA LEU A 197 16.22 -16.44 7.92
C LEU A 197 16.97 -17.60 7.27
N GLN A 198 16.39 -18.80 7.23
CA GLN A 198 17.00 -19.94 6.54
C GLN A 198 17.17 -19.66 5.05
N TRP A 199 16.16 -19.08 4.38
CA TRP A 199 16.29 -18.70 2.97
C TRP A 199 17.39 -17.64 2.79
N LEU A 200 17.35 -16.58 3.62
CA LEU A 200 18.31 -15.48 3.55
C LEU A 200 19.75 -15.96 3.74
N ASP A 201 20.01 -16.81 4.74
CA ASP A 201 21.33 -17.36 5.04
C ASP A 201 21.88 -18.22 3.89
N ILE A 202 21.06 -19.08 3.30
CA ILE A 202 21.47 -19.92 2.16
C ILE A 202 21.85 -19.06 0.95
N VAL A 203 21.02 -18.06 0.64
CA VAL A 203 21.24 -17.17 -0.51
C VAL A 203 22.41 -16.23 -0.29
N GLU A 204 22.55 -15.67 0.92
CA GLU A 204 23.69 -14.84 1.32
C GLU A 204 25.00 -15.62 1.18
N LYS A 205 25.06 -16.86 1.66
CA LYS A 205 26.24 -17.72 1.53
C LYS A 205 26.60 -18.01 0.08
N HIS A 206 25.61 -18.17 -0.80
CA HIS A 206 25.84 -18.46 -2.22
C HIS A 206 26.39 -17.24 -2.98
N TYR A 207 25.76 -16.07 -2.83
CA TYR A 207 26.14 -14.86 -3.58
C TYR A 207 27.14 -13.97 -2.86
N GLN A 208 27.49 -14.29 -1.60
CA GLN A 208 28.43 -13.54 -0.76
C GLN A 208 28.05 -12.07 -0.53
N VAL A 209 26.75 -11.76 -0.61
CA VAL A 209 26.18 -10.44 -0.38
C VAL A 209 24.87 -10.57 0.39
N LYS A 210 24.55 -9.60 1.25
CA LYS A 210 23.28 -9.54 1.97
C LYS A 210 22.12 -9.42 0.96
N PRO A 211 21.16 -10.35 0.93
CA PRO A 211 19.96 -10.22 0.12
C PRO A 211 19.12 -9.00 0.53
N ILE A 212 18.38 -8.44 -0.41
CA ILE A 212 17.37 -7.41 -0.15
C ILE A 212 16.08 -8.08 0.30
N ILE A 213 15.41 -7.54 1.32
CA ILE A 213 14.08 -8.01 1.73
C ILE A 213 13.04 -7.07 1.14
N TYR A 214 12.20 -7.59 0.26
CA TYR A 214 10.96 -6.94 -0.16
C TYR A 214 9.79 -7.36 0.73
N THR A 215 8.98 -6.38 1.14
CA THR A 215 7.71 -6.62 1.84
C THR A 215 6.87 -5.33 1.87
N TYR A 216 5.58 -5.41 2.20
CA TYR A 216 4.77 -4.21 2.44
C TYR A 216 4.88 -3.71 3.89
N PHE A 217 4.75 -2.40 4.09
CA PHE A 217 4.98 -1.71 5.37
C PHE A 217 4.32 -2.37 6.59
N LYS A 218 3.04 -2.72 6.48
CA LYS A 218 2.29 -3.38 7.57
C LYS A 218 2.79 -4.79 7.88
N PHE A 219 3.29 -5.53 6.89
CA PHE A 219 3.87 -6.85 7.11
C PHE A 219 5.21 -6.74 7.80
N LYS A 220 6.09 -5.84 7.34
CA LYS A 220 7.38 -5.54 7.97
C LYS A 220 7.21 -5.31 9.46
N THR A 221 6.37 -4.34 9.81
CA THR A 221 6.14 -3.90 11.19
C THR A 221 5.53 -4.99 12.07
N ARG A 222 4.80 -5.95 11.49
CA ARG A 222 4.13 -7.03 12.23
C ARG A 222 4.99 -8.28 12.41
N TYR A 223 5.73 -8.68 11.38
CA TYR A 223 6.37 -10.00 11.31
C TYR A 223 7.89 -9.96 11.07
N LEU A 224 8.44 -8.85 10.57
CA LEU A 224 9.87 -8.67 10.27
C LEU A 224 10.47 -7.49 11.06
N ASN A 225 10.03 -7.31 12.31
CA ASN A 225 10.48 -6.24 13.21
C ASN A 225 11.55 -6.71 14.22
N ASP A 226 11.96 -7.98 14.16
CA ASP A 226 13.06 -8.51 14.97
C ASP A 226 14.40 -7.90 14.50
N PRO A 227 15.29 -7.46 15.41
CA PRO A 227 16.57 -6.82 15.07
C PRO A 227 17.46 -7.62 14.12
N VAL A 228 17.33 -8.95 14.09
CA VAL A 228 18.08 -9.80 13.15
C VAL A 228 17.83 -9.42 11.68
N PHE A 229 16.65 -8.89 11.37
CA PHE A 229 16.33 -8.46 10.00
C PHE A 229 16.87 -7.06 9.66
N ASP A 230 17.32 -6.27 10.64
CA ASP A 230 17.86 -4.93 10.39
C ASP A 230 19.26 -4.99 9.75
N GLU A 231 19.88 -6.16 9.69
CA GLU A 231 21.13 -6.42 8.94
C GLU A 231 20.93 -6.41 7.41
N TYR A 232 19.70 -6.54 6.93
CA TYR A 232 19.38 -6.65 5.51
C TYR A 232 18.86 -5.33 4.94
N PRO A 233 19.24 -4.96 3.70
CA PRO A 233 18.63 -3.83 3.02
C PRO A 233 17.15 -4.09 2.72
N TYR A 234 16.31 -3.09 2.95
CA TYR A 234 14.86 -3.20 2.73
C TYR A 234 14.39 -2.53 1.44
N TRP A 235 13.49 -3.23 0.75
CA TRP A 235 12.62 -2.71 -0.28
C TRP A 235 11.18 -2.74 0.27
N ILE A 236 10.57 -1.58 0.51
CA ILE A 236 9.27 -1.51 1.19
C ILE A 236 8.19 -1.06 0.23
N ALA A 237 7.11 -1.83 0.10
CA ALA A 237 5.89 -1.39 -0.55
C ALA A 237 5.05 -0.55 0.43
N HIS A 238 4.78 0.69 0.04
CA HIS A 238 3.84 1.56 0.76
C HIS A 238 3.20 2.52 -0.23
N TYR A 239 2.04 2.14 -0.74
CA TYR A 239 1.39 2.87 -1.82
C TYR A 239 0.51 4.01 -1.32
N TYR A 240 0.28 4.99 -2.20
CA TYR A 240 -0.66 6.11 -2.03
C TYR A 240 -0.43 6.95 -0.75
N VAL A 241 0.83 7.04 -0.32
CA VAL A 241 1.33 7.94 0.72
C VAL A 241 2.36 8.89 0.12
N ASP A 242 2.43 10.12 0.63
CA ASP A 242 3.36 11.14 0.11
C ASP A 242 4.82 10.87 0.55
N SER A 243 4.99 10.13 1.63
CA SER A 243 6.30 9.71 2.15
C SER A 243 6.20 8.36 2.83
N LEU A 244 7.27 7.56 2.75
CA LEU A 244 7.35 6.29 3.46
C LEU A 244 7.38 6.50 4.98
N GLU A 245 6.34 6.03 5.69
CA GLU A 245 6.22 6.18 7.15
C GLU A 245 7.18 5.31 7.97
N TYR A 246 7.85 4.34 7.35
CA TYR A 246 8.78 3.45 8.05
C TYR A 246 10.01 4.23 8.53
N GLN A 247 10.25 4.19 9.85
CA GLN A 247 11.30 4.98 10.52
C GLN A 247 12.69 4.32 10.50
N GLY A 248 12.78 3.04 10.12
CA GLY A 248 14.06 2.33 10.04
C GLY A 248 14.77 2.53 8.69
N PRO A 249 15.99 2.00 8.53
CA PRO A 249 16.72 2.10 7.27
C PRO A 249 16.02 1.32 6.17
N TRP A 250 15.90 1.94 4.99
CA TRP A 250 15.36 1.34 3.78
C TRP A 250 16.17 1.81 2.57
N LYS A 251 16.23 0.99 1.53
CA LYS A 251 16.96 1.26 0.29
C LYS A 251 16.05 1.45 -0.91
N PHE A 252 14.94 0.73 -0.97
CA PHE A 252 13.98 0.87 -2.05
C PHE A 252 12.58 1.11 -1.50
N TRP A 253 11.77 1.87 -2.23
CA TRP A 253 10.37 2.11 -1.93
C TRP A 253 9.55 1.91 -3.18
N GLN A 254 8.66 0.91 -3.16
CA GLN A 254 7.62 0.75 -4.17
C GLN A 254 6.45 1.65 -3.79
N HIS A 255 6.26 2.73 -4.54
CA HIS A 255 5.34 3.81 -4.16
C HIS A 255 4.02 3.77 -4.94
N THR A 256 3.95 3.02 -6.04
CA THR A 256 2.71 2.80 -6.79
C THR A 256 2.76 1.49 -7.58
N ASP A 257 1.59 0.89 -7.74
CA ASP A 257 1.29 -0.31 -8.54
C ASP A 257 0.56 0.00 -9.86
N VAL A 258 0.30 1.29 -10.12
CA VAL A 258 -0.50 1.78 -11.26
C VAL A 258 0.29 2.69 -12.18
N GLY A 259 1.63 2.62 -12.13
CA GLY A 259 2.54 3.33 -13.02
C GLY A 259 2.32 2.95 -14.48
N ARG A 260 2.64 3.86 -15.41
CA ARG A 260 2.57 3.62 -16.86
C ARG A 260 3.82 4.16 -17.53
N LEU A 261 4.42 3.36 -18.39
CA LEU A 261 5.63 3.71 -19.12
C LEU A 261 5.50 3.35 -20.60
N PRO A 262 6.11 4.14 -21.50
CA PRO A 262 6.22 3.75 -22.90
C PRO A 262 6.98 2.42 -23.01
N GLY A 263 6.58 1.60 -23.97
CA GLY A 263 7.10 0.26 -24.18
C GLY A 263 6.56 -0.85 -23.24
N ILE A 264 5.82 -0.53 -22.19
CA ILE A 264 5.14 -1.52 -21.33
C ILE A 264 3.62 -1.39 -21.50
N LYS A 265 2.96 -2.52 -21.81
CA LYS A 265 1.50 -2.54 -21.92
C LYS A 265 0.87 -2.73 -20.54
N GLY A 266 -0.05 -1.85 -20.18
CA GLY A 266 -0.77 -1.92 -18.91
C GLY A 266 -0.06 -1.13 -17.80
N THR A 267 -0.24 -1.57 -16.56
CA THR A 267 0.39 -0.95 -15.39
C THR A 267 1.70 -1.64 -15.02
N VAL A 268 2.57 -0.89 -14.36
CA VAL A 268 3.85 -1.36 -13.86
C VAL A 268 4.16 -0.67 -12.54
N ASP A 269 4.83 -1.40 -11.67
CA ASP A 269 5.16 -0.95 -10.33
C ASP A 269 6.35 0.02 -10.38
N PHE A 270 6.22 1.18 -9.73
CA PHE A 270 7.28 2.18 -9.68
C PHE A 270 7.99 2.17 -8.34
N ASN A 271 9.31 2.28 -8.43
CA ASN A 271 10.23 2.21 -7.32
C ASN A 271 11.13 3.43 -7.26
N ILE A 272 11.50 3.77 -6.04
CA ILE A 272 12.52 4.75 -5.70
C ILE A 272 13.68 4.02 -5.04
N TYR A 273 14.91 4.46 -5.32
CA TYR A 273 16.08 4.13 -4.52
C TYR A 273 16.46 5.31 -3.60
N ASN A 274 16.69 5.02 -2.33
CA ASN A 274 17.07 5.99 -1.30
C ASN A 274 18.60 6.20 -1.28
N GLY A 275 19.07 7.07 -2.16
CA GLY A 275 20.47 7.47 -2.26
C GLY A 275 20.82 8.00 -3.64
N SER A 276 22.10 8.28 -3.84
CA SER A 276 22.61 8.73 -5.13
C SER A 276 22.74 7.58 -6.12
N TYR A 277 22.91 7.90 -7.41
CA TYR A 277 23.25 6.90 -8.42
C TYR A 277 24.57 6.18 -8.09
N TYR A 278 25.53 6.88 -7.49
CA TYR A 278 26.79 6.29 -7.03
C TYR A 278 26.53 5.21 -5.97
N ASP A 279 25.70 5.50 -4.97
CA ASP A 279 25.35 4.55 -3.92
C ASP A 279 24.63 3.31 -4.47
N LEU A 280 23.74 3.51 -5.46
CA LEU A 280 23.10 2.39 -6.16
C LEU A 280 24.14 1.49 -6.82
N ARG A 281 25.14 2.07 -7.50
CA ARG A 281 26.24 1.31 -8.12
C ARG A 281 27.12 0.62 -7.08
N GLN A 282 27.36 1.21 -5.92
CA GLN A 282 28.09 0.54 -4.82
C GLN A 282 27.37 -0.71 -4.31
N MET A 283 26.03 -0.71 -4.33
CA MET A 283 25.23 -1.83 -3.88
C MET A 283 25.33 -3.05 -4.79
N THR A 284 25.70 -2.87 -6.06
CA THR A 284 25.81 -3.97 -7.03
C THR A 284 26.98 -4.90 -6.74
N LEU A 285 26.86 -6.15 -7.18
CA LEU A 285 27.92 -7.15 -7.09
C LEU A 285 29.18 -6.66 -7.84
N GLY A 286 30.37 -6.93 -7.29
CA GLY A 286 31.65 -6.55 -7.91
C GLY A 286 31.95 -5.05 -7.95
N SER A 287 31.20 -4.22 -7.21
CA SER A 287 31.41 -2.77 -7.16
C SER A 287 32.81 -2.38 -6.68
N GLN A 288 33.36 -3.10 -5.68
CA GLN A 288 34.70 -2.85 -5.15
C GLN A 288 35.81 -3.16 -6.17
N GLU A 289 35.66 -4.20 -6.99
CA GLU A 289 36.61 -4.55 -8.06
C GLU A 289 36.62 -3.48 -9.16
N THR A 290 35.42 -2.97 -9.51
CA THR A 290 35.23 -2.03 -10.63
C THR A 290 35.78 -0.62 -10.31
N ILE A 291 35.68 -0.18 -9.05
CA ILE A 291 36.20 1.13 -8.62
C ILE A 291 37.71 1.07 -8.43
N GLY A 292 38.21 -0.04 -7.88
CA GLY A 292 39.64 -0.28 -7.78
C GLY A 292 40.33 -0.19 -9.15
N GLU A 293 39.81 -0.86 -10.17
CA GLU A 293 40.41 -0.80 -11.51
C GLU A 293 40.33 0.59 -12.18
N LYS A 294 39.28 1.37 -11.92
CA LYS A 294 39.17 2.72 -12.50
C LYS A 294 40.02 3.76 -11.77
N ALA A 295 40.15 3.66 -10.45
CA ALA A 295 40.95 4.59 -9.65
C ALA A 295 42.47 4.50 -9.92
N TYR A 296 42.95 3.41 -10.54
CA TYR A 296 44.35 3.23 -10.94
C TYR A 296 44.58 3.37 -12.46
N ARG A 297 43.57 3.71 -13.25
CA ARG A 297 43.66 3.89 -14.72
C ARG A 297 43.48 5.34 -15.18
N GLU A 298 43.44 6.30 -14.26
CA GLU A 298 43.53 7.75 -14.48
C GLU A 298 44.80 8.30 -13.81
#